data_AF-A0A960JWY4-F1
#
_entry.id   AF-A0A960JWY4-F1
#
_cell.length_a   1.000
_cell.length_b   1.000
_cell.length_c   1.000
_cell.angle_alpha   90.00
_cell.angle_beta   90.00
_cell.angle_gamma   90.00
#
_symmetry.space_group_name_H-M   'P 1'
#
loop_
_entity.id
_entity.type
_entity.pdbx_description
1 polymer ?
#
loop_
_entity_poly.entity_id
_entity_poly.type
_entity_poly.pdbx_seq_one_letter_code
_entity_poly.pdbx_strand_id
1 'polypeptide(L)'
;VEGLPITRHCQEKALDLRALTRLFLEVCRALQHAHEKGILHRDLKPSNILVVDGEEPQAKVIDFGIAKALHPTGGQAAQETRFGLLLGTPAYMSPEQADPARPSVDTRSDIYSLGVVLYELLCGELPLAPGGNGSCESAAPSPSPRLSSSRLLSAITGLEPPSRRRQASPKERKGREKALAEDLDAIALKALAEDREERYPSVSELIADLERTLRGEAVQARGPGLGYRLSRLVRRNKLLFGSLAAVFLALTLGFATTAYFYLQARAQRDEVLLLSDQALLDRVLEEADEIWPAYPETVPRMDRWLAGPARRLAARLARYPRELAELGEGEGGAAPSERYELLSELVHRAPRLVDPEEGALARMEERKAIALALRRRSLEEPRAAWQEAIAAIADPSHSPAYGGLVLTPQLGLVPLGPDPESGLWEFGHLQTGELPRRDAAGRLVLSEATGLVFVLLPPGIFRMGAAPPAAGETGPNLDPFARSHEGPVHEVTLTEPFFLSKYEMTQGQWLRINHENPSDRPAGTVVGGRRHTLLHPVERVSWYAAAKTVERLGLTLPTEAQWEYAARAGTTGAHYATLNQIAYHANTARERTHGVGELAPNAWGLYDMHGNVW
;
A
#
# COMPACT_ATOMS: atom_id res chain seq x y z
N VAL A 1 29.03 -5.95 83.11
CA VAL A 1 28.93 -5.09 81.91
C VAL A 1 27.87 -4.05 82.22
N GLU A 2 28.18 -2.75 82.18
CA GLU A 2 27.16 -1.68 82.30
C GLU A 2 26.49 -1.51 80.93
N GLY A 3 25.20 -1.84 80.83
CA GLY A 3 24.44 -1.77 79.58
C GLY A 3 22.94 -1.98 79.80
N LEU A 4 22.12 -1.55 78.86
CA LEU A 4 20.65 -1.71 78.88
C LEU A 4 20.23 -2.98 78.13
N PRO A 5 19.19 -3.71 78.57
CA PRO A 5 18.62 -4.81 77.79
C PRO A 5 18.25 -4.37 76.36
N ILE A 6 18.50 -5.22 75.36
CA ILE A 6 18.35 -4.89 73.93
C ILE A 6 16.95 -4.36 73.56
N THR A 7 15.89 -4.91 74.14
CA THR A 7 14.51 -4.47 73.90
C THR A 7 14.28 -3.04 74.40
N ARG A 8 14.77 -2.73 75.61
CA ARG A 8 14.68 -1.39 76.20
C ARG A 8 15.52 -0.37 75.41
N HIS A 9 16.72 -0.73 75.00
CA HIS A 9 17.57 0.14 74.18
C HIS A 9 16.91 0.47 72.83
N CYS A 10 16.39 -0.54 72.12
CA CYS A 10 15.69 -0.35 70.84
C CYS A 10 14.44 0.54 70.97
N GLN A 11 13.70 0.42 72.09
CA GLN A 11 12.53 1.23 72.39
C GLN A 11 12.91 2.68 72.74
N GLU A 12 13.85 2.89 73.66
CA GLU A 12 14.27 4.24 74.11
C GLU A 12 14.89 5.06 72.98
N LYS A 13 15.66 4.43 72.08
CA LYS A 13 16.30 5.09 70.93
C LYS A 13 15.44 5.10 69.67
N ALA A 14 14.24 4.52 69.72
CA ALA A 14 13.32 4.40 68.59
C ALA A 14 14.01 3.95 67.28
N LEU A 15 14.80 2.87 67.35
CA LEU A 15 15.63 2.42 66.23
C LEU A 15 14.77 2.04 65.00
N ASP A 16 15.23 2.46 63.81
CA ASP A 16 14.66 1.99 62.55
C ASP A 16 14.97 0.50 62.32
N LEU A 17 14.24 -0.15 61.41
CA LEU A 17 14.42 -1.58 61.16
C LEU A 17 15.85 -1.93 60.72
N ARG A 18 16.57 -1.00 60.10
CA ARG A 18 17.91 -1.23 59.58
C ARG A 18 18.94 -1.21 60.69
N ALA A 19 18.87 -0.23 61.59
CA ALA A 19 19.70 -0.12 62.79
C ALA A 19 19.43 -1.29 63.75
N LEU A 20 18.16 -1.64 63.96
CA LEU A 20 17.78 -2.81 64.75
C LEU A 20 18.37 -4.11 64.18
N THR A 21 18.25 -4.32 62.86
CA THR A 21 18.82 -5.51 62.20
C THR A 21 20.34 -5.58 62.34
N ARG A 22 21.05 -4.44 62.28
CA ARG A 22 22.51 -4.39 62.50
C ARG A 22 22.87 -4.76 63.94
N LEU A 23 22.14 -4.24 64.92
CA LEU A 23 22.35 -4.55 66.32
C LEU A 23 22.06 -6.03 66.63
N PHE A 24 20.99 -6.57 66.05
CA PHE A 24 20.64 -7.99 66.17
C PHE A 24 21.68 -8.90 65.50
N LEU A 25 22.29 -8.48 64.39
CA LEU A 25 23.40 -9.21 63.76
C LEU A 25 24.59 -9.39 64.71
N GLU A 26 24.88 -8.43 65.59
CA GLU A 26 25.95 -8.58 66.60
C GLU A 26 25.62 -9.66 67.62
N VAL A 27 24.36 -9.75 68.05
CA VAL A 27 23.87 -10.83 68.92
C VAL A 27 24.05 -12.18 68.24
N CYS A 28 23.64 -12.31 66.97
CA CYS A 28 23.82 -13.54 66.20
C CYS A 28 25.31 -13.90 66.06
N ARG A 29 26.19 -12.92 65.81
CA ARG A 29 27.64 -13.16 65.71
C ARG A 29 28.25 -13.65 67.02
N ALA A 30 27.82 -13.10 68.16
CA ALA A 30 28.24 -13.56 69.47
C ALA A 30 27.83 -15.02 69.74
N LEU A 31 26.60 -15.40 69.36
CA LEU A 31 26.12 -16.78 69.48
C LEU A 31 26.82 -17.74 68.52
N GLN A 32 27.04 -17.34 67.27
CA GLN A 32 27.80 -18.13 66.29
C GLN A 32 29.20 -18.47 66.82
N HIS A 33 29.91 -17.48 67.40
CA HIS A 33 31.23 -17.69 68.00
C HIS A 33 31.21 -18.65 69.20
N ALA A 34 30.14 -18.63 70.00
CA ALA A 34 29.95 -19.58 71.09
C ALA A 34 29.65 -21.00 70.58
N HIS A 35 28.79 -21.13 69.56
CA HIS A 35 28.43 -22.40 68.93
C HIS A 35 29.64 -23.08 68.28
N GLU A 36 30.54 -22.32 67.64
CA GLU A 36 31.81 -22.82 67.08
C GLU A 36 32.73 -23.43 68.14
N LYS A 37 32.60 -22.98 69.40
CA LYS A 37 33.32 -23.53 70.56
C LYS A 37 32.54 -24.62 71.28
N GLY A 38 31.42 -25.08 70.71
CA GLY A 38 30.56 -26.12 71.28
C GLY A 38 29.73 -25.67 72.49
N ILE A 39 29.60 -24.35 72.72
CA ILE A 39 28.89 -23.79 73.87
C ILE A 39 27.47 -23.39 73.44
N LEU A 40 26.45 -23.96 74.09
CA LEU A 40 25.05 -23.57 73.93
C LEU A 40 24.65 -22.56 75.01
N HIS A 41 23.87 -21.54 74.65
CA HIS A 41 23.43 -20.52 75.61
C HIS A 41 22.30 -21.05 76.52
N ARG A 42 21.26 -21.66 75.92
CA ARG A 42 20.10 -22.32 76.57
C ARG A 42 19.14 -21.43 77.38
N ASP A 43 19.54 -20.23 77.81
CA ASP A 43 18.64 -19.24 78.45
C ASP A 43 18.70 -17.88 77.74
N LEU A 44 18.64 -17.87 76.40
CA LEU A 44 18.74 -16.62 75.65
C LEU A 44 17.44 -15.81 75.75
N LYS A 45 17.54 -14.58 76.25
CA LYS A 45 16.42 -13.64 76.44
C LYS A 45 16.92 -12.20 76.43
N PRO A 46 16.05 -11.18 76.26
CA PRO A 46 16.49 -9.79 76.15
C PRO A 46 17.32 -9.27 77.33
N SER A 47 17.05 -9.72 78.57
CA SER A 47 17.85 -9.30 79.73
C SER A 47 19.27 -9.87 79.75
N ASN A 48 19.52 -10.93 78.97
CA ASN A 48 20.85 -11.54 78.79
C ASN A 48 21.58 -10.95 77.56
N ILE A 49 21.01 -9.93 76.92
CA ILE A 49 21.60 -9.21 75.79
C ILE A 49 21.68 -7.74 76.18
N LEU A 50 22.86 -7.30 76.61
CA LEU A 50 23.11 -5.93 77.05
C LEU A 50 23.69 -5.11 75.91
N VAL A 51 23.11 -3.94 75.66
CA VAL A 51 23.61 -2.96 74.72
C VAL A 51 24.40 -1.91 75.48
N VAL A 52 25.67 -1.78 75.12
CA VAL A 52 26.56 -0.71 75.62
C VAL A 52 26.41 0.46 74.67
N ASP A 53 25.91 1.59 75.19
CA ASP A 53 25.71 2.81 74.40
C ASP A 53 27.07 3.49 74.14
N GLY A 54 27.28 3.97 72.92
CA GLY A 54 28.54 4.54 72.42
C GLY A 54 28.35 5.21 71.06
N GLU A 55 29.42 5.63 70.37
CA GLU A 55 29.31 6.17 68.99
C GLU A 55 28.65 5.16 68.03
N GLU A 56 28.93 3.87 68.22
CA GLU A 56 28.16 2.77 67.66
C GLU A 56 27.69 1.85 68.81
N PRO A 57 26.37 1.58 68.94
CA PRO A 57 25.86 0.75 70.03
C PRO A 57 26.29 -0.71 69.81
N GLN A 58 26.87 -1.32 70.85
CA GLN A 58 27.37 -2.70 70.78
C GLN A 58 26.54 -3.65 71.62
N ALA A 59 26.01 -4.72 71.02
CA ALA A 59 25.29 -5.77 71.73
C ALA A 59 26.24 -6.84 72.28
N LYS A 60 26.13 -7.13 73.58
CA LYS A 60 26.91 -8.14 74.29
C LYS A 60 25.99 -9.17 74.94
N VAL A 61 26.22 -10.44 74.64
CA VAL A 61 25.49 -11.56 75.25
C VAL A 61 26.18 -11.96 76.55
N ILE A 62 25.41 -12.09 77.62
CA ILE A 62 25.88 -12.42 78.98
C ILE A 62 25.16 -13.68 79.51
N ASP A 63 25.70 -14.28 80.57
CA ASP A 63 25.09 -15.41 81.29
C ASP A 63 24.83 -16.67 80.43
N PHE A 64 25.88 -17.16 79.75
CA PHE A 64 25.88 -18.51 79.18
C PHE A 64 25.61 -19.54 80.29
N GLY A 65 24.63 -20.43 80.08
CA GLY A 65 23.99 -21.24 81.14
C GLY A 65 24.88 -22.25 81.87
N ILE A 66 25.82 -21.79 82.69
CA ILE A 66 26.77 -22.59 83.49
C ILE A 66 26.08 -23.32 84.67
N ALA A 67 24.79 -23.09 84.94
CA ALA A 67 24.10 -23.65 86.11
C ALA A 67 23.27 -24.95 85.87
N LYS A 68 23.40 -25.64 84.73
CA LYS A 68 22.63 -26.89 84.45
C LYS A 68 23.49 -28.12 84.11
N ALA A 69 24.71 -28.20 84.64
CA ALA A 69 25.56 -29.38 84.55
C ALA A 69 25.90 -29.94 85.95
N LEU A 70 24.98 -30.74 86.50
CA LEU A 70 25.31 -31.82 87.43
C LEU A 70 24.87 -33.13 86.75
N HIS A 71 25.86 -33.84 86.20
CA HIS A 71 25.82 -35.14 85.51
C HIS A 71 25.50 -36.32 86.49
N PRO A 72 25.61 -37.63 86.14
CA PRO A 72 25.78 -38.33 84.85
C PRO A 72 24.95 -39.64 84.70
N THR A 73 25.11 -40.27 83.53
CA THR A 73 25.05 -41.72 83.28
C THR A 73 25.43 -42.62 84.47
N GLY A 74 24.54 -43.56 84.81
CA GLY A 74 24.87 -44.87 85.41
C GLY A 74 24.90 -44.98 86.94
N GLY A 75 23.88 -45.66 87.53
CA GLY A 75 23.95 -46.26 88.86
C GLY A 75 22.70 -46.05 89.74
N GLN A 76 22.04 -47.13 90.12
CA GLN A 76 20.78 -47.19 90.88
C GLN A 76 20.93 -46.79 92.36
N ALA A 77 20.00 -45.98 92.89
CA ALA A 77 19.17 -46.27 94.09
C ALA A 77 18.53 -45.00 94.71
N ALA A 78 17.27 -45.18 95.16
CA ALA A 78 16.56 -44.43 96.22
C ALA A 78 16.04 -42.99 95.95
N GLN A 79 14.88 -42.96 95.30
CA GLN A 79 13.63 -42.25 95.65
C GLN A 79 13.63 -41.01 96.58
N GLU A 80 12.94 -39.99 96.07
CA GLU A 80 12.15 -38.95 96.75
C GLU A 80 12.86 -37.76 97.40
N THR A 81 13.01 -36.69 96.63
CA THR A 81 12.54 -35.34 97.05
C THR A 81 11.94 -34.62 95.85
N ARG A 82 10.62 -34.45 95.89
CA ARG A 82 9.81 -33.63 95.00
C ARG A 82 10.17 -32.16 95.17
N PHE A 83 10.54 -31.47 94.09
CA PHE A 83 9.82 -30.32 93.51
C PHE A 83 10.72 -29.69 92.43
N GLY A 84 10.32 -29.86 91.17
CA GLY A 84 10.93 -29.17 90.04
C GLY A 84 10.56 -27.69 90.05
N LEU A 85 11.47 -26.84 90.53
CA LEU A 85 11.47 -25.43 90.17
C LEU A 85 12.03 -25.32 88.75
N LEU A 86 11.11 -25.11 87.81
CA LEU A 86 11.40 -24.67 86.45
C LEU A 86 12.03 -23.26 86.55
N LEU A 87 13.33 -23.17 86.81
CA LEU A 87 14.07 -21.91 86.80
C LEU A 87 14.40 -21.53 85.35
N GLY A 88 13.69 -20.54 84.83
CA GLY A 88 13.82 -19.98 83.48
C GLY A 88 12.56 -19.20 83.13
N THR A 89 12.65 -18.21 82.23
CA THR A 89 11.46 -17.51 81.71
C THR A 89 10.87 -18.35 80.57
N PRO A 90 9.71 -19.03 80.75
CA PRO A 90 9.23 -20.02 79.77
C PRO A 90 8.97 -19.46 78.37
N ALA A 91 8.81 -18.14 78.24
CA ALA A 91 8.45 -17.45 77.01
C ALA A 91 9.50 -17.50 75.88
N TYR A 92 10.78 -17.73 76.19
CA TYR A 92 11.88 -17.77 75.20
C TYR A 92 12.44 -19.18 74.98
N MET A 93 11.88 -20.16 75.69
CA MET A 93 12.34 -21.54 75.68
C MET A 93 11.88 -22.24 74.41
N SER A 94 12.80 -22.94 73.74
CA SER A 94 12.43 -23.77 72.58
C SER A 94 11.52 -24.93 72.98
N PRO A 95 10.66 -25.44 72.07
CA PRO A 95 9.77 -26.57 72.37
C PRO A 95 10.50 -27.79 72.94
N GLU A 96 11.70 -28.08 72.43
CA GLU A 96 12.55 -29.18 72.89
C GLU A 96 13.17 -28.95 74.28
N GLN A 97 13.30 -27.71 74.75
CA GLN A 97 13.74 -27.42 76.12
C GLN A 97 12.58 -27.47 77.14
N ALA A 98 11.34 -27.26 76.68
CA ALA A 98 10.14 -27.26 77.52
C ALA A 98 9.57 -28.66 77.78
N ASP A 99 9.90 -29.65 76.93
CA ASP A 99 9.43 -31.04 77.02
C ASP A 99 10.52 -31.98 77.56
N PRO A 100 10.38 -32.53 78.79
CA PRO A 100 11.35 -33.46 79.37
C PRO A 100 11.47 -34.79 78.61
N ALA A 101 10.54 -35.12 77.70
CA ALA A 101 10.52 -36.36 76.94
C ALA A 101 11.32 -36.30 75.63
N ARG A 102 11.85 -35.13 75.23
CA ARG A 102 12.61 -34.95 73.98
C ARG A 102 14.14 -35.06 74.21
N PRO A 103 14.88 -35.92 73.47
CA PRO A 103 16.20 -36.38 73.92
C PRO A 103 17.44 -35.56 73.50
N SER A 104 17.37 -34.38 72.87
CA SER A 104 18.59 -33.57 72.65
C SER A 104 18.32 -32.10 72.31
N VAL A 105 18.90 -31.21 73.13
CA VAL A 105 18.98 -29.75 72.90
C VAL A 105 20.29 -29.46 72.16
N ASP A 106 20.20 -28.88 70.96
CA ASP A 106 21.34 -28.53 70.09
C ASP A 106 21.39 -27.00 69.82
N THR A 107 22.26 -26.55 68.91
CA THR A 107 22.41 -25.12 68.56
C THR A 107 21.13 -24.48 68.04
N ARG A 108 20.19 -25.27 67.49
CA ARG A 108 18.92 -24.78 66.92
C ARG A 108 17.92 -24.38 68.00
N SER A 109 18.15 -24.77 69.26
CA SER A 109 17.38 -24.26 70.40
C SER A 109 17.70 -22.79 70.65
N ASP A 110 18.96 -22.38 70.53
CA ASP A 110 19.34 -20.96 70.63
C ASP A 110 18.84 -20.15 69.41
N ILE A 111 18.73 -20.76 68.22
CA ILE A 111 18.13 -20.14 67.02
C ILE A 111 16.64 -19.84 67.24
N TYR A 112 15.91 -20.73 67.90
CA TYR A 112 14.52 -20.47 68.27
C TYR A 112 14.42 -19.29 69.23
N SER A 113 15.25 -19.24 70.28
CA SER A 113 15.28 -18.12 71.22
C SER A 113 15.68 -16.80 70.52
N LEU A 114 16.61 -16.84 69.57
CA LEU A 114 16.92 -15.69 68.68
C LEU A 114 15.69 -15.28 67.87
N GLY A 115 14.92 -16.23 67.35
CA GLY A 115 13.65 -15.98 66.66
C GLY A 115 12.62 -15.27 67.53
N VAL A 116 12.47 -15.68 68.79
CA VAL A 116 11.58 -15.03 69.78
C VAL A 116 12.03 -13.60 70.07
N VAL A 117 13.33 -13.40 70.29
CA VAL A 117 13.91 -12.06 70.53
C VAL A 117 13.75 -11.17 69.29
N LEU A 118 14.00 -11.68 68.09
CA LEU A 118 13.81 -10.91 66.85
C LEU A 118 12.34 -10.54 66.67
N TYR A 119 11.41 -11.47 66.90
CA TYR A 119 9.97 -11.23 66.82
C TYR A 119 9.56 -10.09 67.76
N GLU A 120 9.98 -10.17 69.03
CA GLU A 120 9.71 -9.15 70.05
C GLU A 120 10.35 -7.79 69.68
N LEU A 121 11.58 -7.77 69.18
CA LEU A 121 12.23 -6.54 68.73
C LEU A 121 11.47 -5.88 67.56
N LEU A 122 10.87 -6.67 66.66
CA LEU A 122 10.18 -6.15 65.49
C LEU A 122 8.79 -5.57 65.80
N CYS A 123 8.04 -6.17 66.73
CA CYS A 123 6.65 -5.78 67.01
C CYS A 123 6.36 -5.31 68.45
N GLY A 124 7.28 -5.54 69.39
CA GLY A 124 7.13 -5.19 70.82
C GLY A 124 6.35 -6.22 71.64
N GLU A 125 5.92 -7.32 71.04
CA GLU A 125 5.11 -8.36 71.69
C GLU A 125 5.80 -9.73 71.56
N LEU A 126 5.59 -10.61 72.55
CA LEU A 126 6.03 -12.00 72.46
C LEU A 126 5.15 -12.79 71.47
N PRO A 127 5.73 -13.75 70.72
CA PRO A 127 4.95 -14.58 69.80
C PRO A 127 3.85 -15.39 70.52
N LEU A 128 4.14 -15.84 71.75
CA LEU A 128 3.25 -16.64 72.60
C LEU A 128 3.06 -15.95 73.96
N ALA A 129 2.09 -15.03 74.07
CA ALA A 129 1.72 -14.42 75.35
C ALA A 129 0.78 -15.34 76.16
N PRO A 130 1.03 -15.60 77.46
CA PRO A 130 0.07 -16.26 78.33
C PRO A 130 -1.06 -15.28 78.68
N GLY A 131 -2.09 -15.23 77.84
CA GLY A 131 -3.33 -14.47 78.07
C GLY A 131 -3.57 -13.37 77.05
N GLY A 132 -4.57 -13.57 76.17
CA GLY A 132 -5.04 -12.52 75.25
C GLY A 132 -6.03 -12.98 74.19
N ASN A 133 -7.32 -12.79 74.49
CA ASN A 133 -8.42 -12.45 73.56
C ASN A 133 -9.17 -13.59 72.86
N GLY A 134 -9.96 -14.32 73.64
CA GLY A 134 -11.17 -15.01 73.19
C GLY A 134 -12.19 -14.99 74.34
N SER A 135 -13.27 -14.23 74.18
CA SER A 135 -14.41 -14.18 75.08
C SER A 135 -14.93 -15.57 75.45
N CYS A 136 -15.13 -15.85 76.74
CA CYS A 136 -16.25 -16.61 77.31
C CYS A 136 -16.10 -16.63 78.85
N GLU A 137 -17.17 -16.24 79.53
CA GLU A 137 -17.29 -16.08 80.97
C GLU A 137 -17.26 -17.42 81.74
N SER A 138 -16.89 -17.31 83.03
CA SER A 138 -17.29 -18.17 84.15
C SER A 138 -16.85 -19.65 84.18
N ALA A 139 -15.79 -19.96 84.94
CA ALA A 139 -15.72 -21.10 85.86
C ALA A 139 -14.47 -21.01 86.76
N ALA A 140 -14.63 -21.42 88.02
CA ALA A 140 -13.68 -21.35 89.13
C ALA A 140 -12.37 -22.18 88.93
N PRO A 141 -11.34 -22.02 89.79
CA PRO A 141 -9.96 -22.37 89.48
C PRO A 141 -9.71 -23.88 89.55
N SER A 142 -9.00 -24.43 88.56
CA SER A 142 -8.44 -25.78 88.58
C SER A 142 -6.93 -25.72 88.30
N PRO A 143 -6.13 -26.64 88.87
CA PRO A 143 -4.68 -26.48 88.97
C PRO A 143 -3.97 -26.80 87.65
N SER A 144 -3.05 -25.92 87.25
CA SER A 144 -1.93 -26.12 86.32
C SER A 144 -2.27 -26.53 84.86
N PRO A 145 -2.27 -25.62 83.87
CA PRO A 145 -2.18 -26.04 82.48
C PRO A 145 -0.73 -26.40 82.19
N ARG A 146 -0.42 -27.71 82.14
CA ARG A 146 0.75 -28.17 81.39
C ARG A 146 0.53 -27.76 79.94
N LEU A 147 1.41 -26.94 79.39
CA LEU A 147 1.42 -26.64 77.95
C LEU A 147 1.71 -27.96 77.21
N SER A 148 0.64 -28.64 76.77
CA SER A 148 0.74 -29.79 75.88
C SER A 148 1.36 -29.34 74.55
N SER A 149 2.34 -30.09 74.04
CA SER A 149 3.07 -29.81 72.80
C SER A 149 2.12 -29.53 71.61
N SER A 150 0.92 -30.11 71.61
CA SER A 150 -0.15 -29.86 70.63
C SER A 150 -0.74 -28.44 70.64
N ARG A 151 -0.81 -27.75 71.79
CA ARG A 151 -1.29 -26.34 71.87
C ARG A 151 -0.21 -25.34 71.45
N LEU A 152 1.06 -25.66 71.73
CA LEU A 152 2.21 -24.93 71.21
C LEU A 152 2.24 -24.98 69.67
N LEU A 153 1.99 -26.16 69.09
CA LEU A 153 1.89 -26.36 67.63
C LEU A 153 0.79 -25.53 66.98
N SER A 154 -0.43 -25.53 67.53
CA SER A 154 -1.52 -24.69 66.99
C SER A 154 -1.23 -23.19 67.10
N ALA A 155 -0.48 -22.77 68.12
CA ALA A 155 -0.17 -21.37 68.36
C ALA A 155 1.01 -20.88 67.49
N ILE A 156 2.00 -21.72 67.21
CA ILE A 156 3.15 -21.42 66.33
C ILE A 156 2.73 -21.41 64.86
N THR A 157 1.92 -22.37 64.42
CA THR A 157 1.43 -22.47 63.04
C THR A 157 0.48 -21.34 62.64
N GLY A 158 -0.15 -20.67 63.61
CA GLY A 158 -1.02 -19.50 63.41
C GLY A 158 -0.36 -18.14 63.70
N LEU A 159 0.97 -18.06 63.82
CA LEU A 159 1.66 -16.80 64.10
C LEU A 159 1.55 -15.82 62.93
N GLU A 160 0.83 -14.71 63.15
CA GLU A 160 0.89 -13.57 62.25
C GLU A 160 2.32 -12.97 62.20
N PRO A 161 2.79 -12.51 61.04
CA PRO A 161 4.05 -11.81 60.88
C PRO A 161 4.22 -10.62 61.85
N PRO A 162 5.42 -10.40 62.43
CA PRO A 162 5.70 -9.28 63.34
C PRO A 162 5.26 -7.91 62.79
N SER A 163 5.49 -7.69 61.49
CA SER A 163 5.15 -6.42 60.83
C SER A 163 3.65 -6.09 60.84
N ARG A 164 2.77 -7.10 61.00
CA ARG A 164 1.31 -6.96 61.06
C ARG A 164 0.76 -6.81 62.48
N ARG A 165 1.46 -7.33 63.50
CA ARG A 165 1.06 -7.20 64.92
C ARG A 165 1.41 -5.85 65.55
N ARG A 166 2.47 -5.21 65.07
CA ARG A 166 2.85 -3.88 65.57
C ARG A 166 1.69 -2.90 65.37
N GLN A 167 1.21 -2.23 66.43
CA GLN A 167 0.10 -1.26 66.40
C GLN A 167 0.39 0.04 65.59
N ALA A 168 1.53 0.12 64.89
CA ALA A 168 1.80 1.16 63.92
C ALA A 168 1.12 0.81 62.59
N SER A 169 0.35 1.75 62.04
CA SER A 169 -0.56 1.48 60.93
C SER A 169 0.17 0.82 59.72
N PRO A 170 -0.26 -0.36 59.23
CA PRO A 170 0.37 -1.02 58.07
C PRO A 170 0.36 -0.20 56.77
N LYS A 171 -0.41 0.90 56.74
CA LYS A 171 -0.60 1.79 55.59
C LYS A 171 0.55 2.76 55.34
N GLU A 172 1.46 2.97 56.30
CA GLU A 172 2.47 4.04 56.21
C GLU A 172 3.84 3.59 55.67
N ARG A 173 4.17 2.28 55.71
CA ARG A 173 5.46 1.78 55.19
C ARG A 173 5.49 1.81 53.65
N LYS A 174 6.34 2.67 53.08
CA LYS A 174 6.51 2.80 51.62
C LYS A 174 7.75 2.03 51.11
N GLY A 175 7.59 1.34 49.98
CA GLY A 175 8.69 0.86 49.16
C GLY A 175 9.69 -0.06 49.88
N ARG A 176 10.91 0.44 50.15
CA ARG A 176 12.05 -0.32 50.66
C ARG A 176 11.88 -0.78 52.11
N GLU A 177 11.25 0.04 52.93
CA GLU A 177 11.04 -0.27 54.35
C GLU A 177 9.99 -1.36 54.53
N LYS A 178 8.94 -1.36 53.71
CA LYS A 178 7.97 -2.45 53.66
C LYS A 178 8.64 -3.77 53.28
N ALA A 179 9.46 -3.78 52.24
CA ALA A 179 10.18 -4.97 51.79
C ALA A 179 11.20 -5.48 52.83
N LEU A 180 11.85 -4.57 53.56
CA LEU A 180 12.73 -4.89 54.68
C LEU A 180 11.95 -5.58 55.82
N ALA A 181 10.82 -5.00 56.24
CA ALA A 181 9.96 -5.60 57.27
C ALA A 181 9.47 -6.99 56.87
N GLU A 182 9.07 -7.12 55.61
CA GLU A 182 8.57 -8.35 54.99
C GLU A 182 9.61 -9.49 54.87
N ASP A 183 10.88 -9.14 54.65
CA ASP A 183 12.00 -10.10 54.66
C ASP A 183 12.34 -10.49 56.11
N LEU A 184 12.34 -9.53 57.05
CA LEU A 184 12.57 -9.78 58.49
C LEU A 184 11.46 -10.64 59.13
N ASP A 185 10.21 -10.46 58.71
CA ASP A 185 9.09 -11.32 59.10
C ASP A 185 9.34 -12.78 58.72
N ALA A 186 9.75 -13.02 57.47
CA ALA A 186 10.03 -14.37 56.99
C ALA A 186 11.20 -15.00 57.76
N ILE A 187 12.24 -14.21 58.06
CA ILE A 187 13.41 -14.64 58.84
C ILE A 187 13.00 -15.00 60.27
N ALA A 188 12.21 -14.15 60.95
CA ALA A 188 11.72 -14.40 62.30
C ALA A 188 10.83 -15.64 62.37
N LEU A 189 9.88 -15.79 61.44
CA LEU A 189 9.00 -16.95 61.38
C LEU A 189 9.76 -18.24 61.07
N LYS A 190 10.75 -18.21 60.16
CA LYS A 190 11.61 -19.37 59.89
C LYS A 190 12.44 -19.78 61.11
N ALA A 191 12.95 -18.83 61.89
CA ALA A 191 13.65 -19.13 63.14
C ALA A 191 12.74 -19.72 64.24
N LEU A 192 11.45 -19.37 64.22
CA LEU A 192 10.42 -19.82 65.17
C LEU A 192 9.72 -21.14 64.80
N ALA A 193 10.12 -21.80 63.71
CA ALA A 193 9.48 -23.05 63.29
C ALA A 193 9.50 -24.10 64.42
N GLU A 194 8.40 -24.83 64.63
CA GLU A 194 8.36 -25.83 65.70
C GLU A 194 9.35 -26.95 65.43
N ASP A 195 9.35 -27.50 64.22
CA ASP A 195 10.31 -28.49 63.80
C ASP A 195 11.69 -27.84 63.63
N ARG A 196 12.69 -28.41 64.31
CA ARG A 196 14.08 -27.94 64.20
C ARG A 196 14.67 -28.12 62.81
N GLU A 197 14.17 -29.04 61.99
CA GLU A 197 14.64 -29.22 60.60
C GLU A 197 14.12 -28.12 59.66
N GLU A 198 13.06 -27.41 60.04
CA GLU A 198 12.52 -26.28 59.27
C GLU A 198 13.18 -24.94 59.64
N ARG A 199 13.86 -24.89 60.78
CA ARG A 199 14.67 -23.73 61.22
C ARG A 199 15.94 -23.59 60.39
N TYR A 200 16.70 -22.52 60.64
CA TYR A 200 18.05 -22.40 60.11
C TYR A 200 18.94 -23.52 60.68
N PRO A 201 19.69 -24.26 59.84
CA PRO A 201 20.66 -25.27 60.28
C PRO A 201 21.75 -24.73 61.20
N SER A 202 22.11 -23.45 61.08
CA SER A 202 23.11 -22.76 61.90
C SER A 202 22.81 -21.26 62.04
N VAL A 203 23.41 -20.60 63.04
CA VAL A 203 23.30 -19.15 63.22
C VAL A 203 23.96 -18.39 62.05
N SER A 204 25.00 -18.96 61.43
CA SER A 204 25.61 -18.40 60.22
C SER A 204 24.62 -18.26 59.04
N GLU A 205 23.67 -19.18 58.87
CA GLU A 205 22.66 -19.07 57.82
C GLU A 205 21.62 -17.99 58.12
N LEU A 206 21.26 -17.83 59.40
CA LEU A 206 20.43 -16.74 59.87
C LEU A 206 21.11 -15.38 59.63
N ILE A 207 22.41 -15.27 59.94
CA ILE A 207 23.25 -14.09 59.64
C ILE A 207 23.22 -13.78 58.14
N ALA A 208 23.41 -14.78 57.28
CA ALA A 208 23.43 -14.59 55.83
C ALA A 208 22.11 -14.00 55.29
N ASP A 209 20.96 -14.42 55.82
CA ASP A 209 19.66 -13.87 55.42
C ASP A 209 19.41 -12.45 55.97
N LEU A 210 19.83 -12.15 57.19
CA LEU A 210 19.78 -10.79 57.75
C LEU A 210 20.67 -9.82 56.94
N GLU A 211 21.85 -10.27 56.52
CA GLU A 211 22.73 -9.46 55.68
C GLU A 211 22.20 -9.27 54.25
N ARG A 212 21.63 -10.32 53.63
CA ARG A 212 20.93 -10.21 52.33
C ARG A 212 19.80 -9.19 52.40
N THR A 213 19.05 -9.20 53.50
CA THR A 213 17.98 -8.25 53.78
C THR A 213 18.51 -6.81 53.81
N LEU A 214 19.63 -6.57 54.50
CA LEU A 214 20.29 -5.25 54.52
C LEU A 214 20.81 -4.83 53.15
N ARG A 215 21.38 -5.75 52.36
CA ARG A 215 21.86 -5.50 50.97
C ARG A 215 20.72 -5.40 49.95
N GLY A 216 19.48 -5.68 50.34
CA GLY A 216 18.31 -5.69 49.46
C GLY A 216 18.33 -6.84 48.45
N GLU A 217 19.01 -7.93 48.78
CA GLU A 217 19.10 -9.17 48.02
C GLU A 217 17.93 -10.11 48.38
N ALA A 218 17.72 -11.15 47.57
CA ALA A 218 16.69 -12.15 47.85
C ALA A 218 17.11 -13.03 49.04
N VAL A 219 16.27 -13.10 50.08
CA VAL A 219 16.49 -13.96 51.26
C VAL A 219 16.05 -15.40 51.01
N GLN A 220 16.68 -16.37 51.67
CA GLN A 220 16.27 -17.78 51.59
C GLN A 220 14.97 -18.06 52.36
N ALA A 221 14.67 -17.27 53.39
CA ALA A 221 13.44 -17.39 54.18
C ALA A 221 12.13 -17.30 53.35
N ARG A 222 12.14 -16.64 52.19
CA ARG A 222 10.94 -16.44 51.34
C ARG A 222 10.70 -17.53 50.27
N GLY A 223 11.54 -18.56 50.20
CA GLY A 223 11.41 -19.65 49.24
C GLY A 223 11.87 -19.32 47.79
N PRO A 224 11.79 -20.29 46.85
CA PRO A 224 12.50 -20.24 45.56
C PRO A 224 11.86 -19.39 44.44
N GLY A 225 10.96 -18.43 44.74
CA GLY A 225 10.20 -17.70 43.72
C GLY A 225 11.05 -16.88 42.73
N LEU A 226 11.04 -17.27 41.43
CA LEU A 226 11.75 -16.55 40.35
C LEU A 226 11.32 -15.08 40.21
N GLY A 227 10.02 -14.80 40.41
CA GLY A 227 9.47 -13.44 40.32
C GLY A 227 10.01 -12.49 41.41
N TYR A 228 10.20 -12.96 42.64
CA TYR A 228 10.78 -12.18 43.74
C TYR A 228 12.25 -11.83 43.45
N ARG A 229 13.03 -12.80 42.97
CA ARG A 229 14.43 -12.62 42.58
C ARG A 229 14.58 -11.63 41.42
N LEU A 230 13.75 -11.75 40.37
CA LEU A 230 13.77 -10.85 39.22
C LEU A 230 13.38 -9.41 39.62
N SER A 231 12.35 -9.26 40.46
CA SER A 231 11.95 -7.95 40.99
C SER A 231 13.06 -7.26 41.79
N ARG A 232 13.78 -8.01 42.63
CA ARG A 232 14.96 -7.50 43.35
C ARG A 232 16.09 -7.10 42.40
N LEU A 233 16.36 -7.89 41.36
CA LEU A 233 17.39 -7.59 40.35
C LEU A 233 17.07 -6.31 39.56
N VAL A 234 15.83 -6.17 39.08
CA VAL A 234 15.36 -4.98 38.35
C VAL A 234 15.39 -3.74 39.25
N ARG A 235 14.96 -3.86 40.52
CA ARG A 235 15.00 -2.75 41.49
C ARG A 235 16.41 -2.34 41.89
N ARG A 236 17.38 -3.25 41.86
CA ARG A 236 18.80 -2.97 42.13
C ARG A 236 19.47 -2.28 40.95
N ASN A 237 19.11 -2.66 39.71
CA ASN A 237 19.76 -2.21 38.47
C ASN A 237 18.88 -1.28 37.61
N LYS A 238 18.18 -0.31 38.22
CA LYS A 238 17.17 0.54 37.54
C LYS A 238 17.71 1.29 36.31
N LEU A 239 18.94 1.79 36.36
CA LEU A 239 19.56 2.53 35.25
C LEU A 239 19.82 1.63 34.03
N LEU A 240 20.27 0.39 34.26
CA LEU A 240 20.55 -0.57 33.20
C LEU A 240 19.25 -1.05 32.53
N PHE A 241 18.24 -1.44 33.31
CA PHE A 241 16.95 -1.84 32.74
C PHE A 241 16.20 -0.66 32.11
N GLY A 242 16.32 0.54 32.67
CA GLY A 242 15.73 1.76 32.09
C GLY A 242 16.36 2.12 30.73
N SER A 243 17.69 2.07 30.62
CA SER A 243 18.39 2.31 29.34
C SER A 243 18.09 1.24 28.30
N LEU A 244 18.06 -0.05 28.68
CA LEU A 244 17.66 -1.13 27.78
C LEU A 244 16.23 -0.97 27.27
N ALA A 245 15.29 -0.60 28.14
CA ALA A 245 13.90 -0.35 27.75
C ALA A 245 13.78 0.86 26.81
N ALA A 246 14.53 1.95 27.06
CA ALA A 246 14.56 3.11 26.20
C ALA A 246 15.14 2.80 24.81
N VAL A 247 16.24 2.03 24.75
CA VAL A 247 16.83 1.57 23.48
C VAL A 247 15.85 0.68 22.73
N PHE A 248 15.21 -0.27 23.41
CA PHE A 248 14.21 -1.13 22.78
C PHE A 248 13.04 -0.32 22.21
N LEU A 249 12.51 0.64 22.96
CA LEU A 249 11.42 1.53 22.51
C LEU A 249 11.85 2.38 21.31
N ALA A 250 13.08 2.92 21.33
CA ALA A 250 13.61 3.70 20.22
C ALA A 250 13.75 2.84 18.94
N LEU A 251 14.22 1.59 19.08
CA LEU A 251 14.35 0.66 17.95
C LEU A 251 12.99 0.22 17.39
N THR A 252 12.00 -0.07 18.24
CA THR A 252 10.66 -0.46 17.77
C THR A 252 9.95 0.71 17.09
N LEU A 253 10.07 1.92 17.62
CA LEU A 253 9.52 3.12 17.01
C LEU A 253 10.23 3.45 15.68
N GLY A 254 11.55 3.31 15.64
CA GLY A 254 12.35 3.46 14.41
C GLY A 254 11.96 2.43 13.34
N PHE A 255 11.75 1.17 13.73
CA PHE A 255 11.29 0.14 12.80
C PHE A 255 9.87 0.40 12.31
N ALA A 256 8.93 0.73 13.21
CA ALA A 256 7.54 1.00 12.84
C ALA A 256 7.40 2.21 11.91
N THR A 257 8.14 3.29 12.17
CA THR A 257 8.18 4.47 11.29
C THR A 257 8.81 4.15 9.94
N THR A 258 9.92 3.42 9.91
CA THR A 258 10.55 2.98 8.65
C THR A 258 9.61 2.09 7.84
N ALA A 259 8.93 1.14 8.48
CA ALA A 259 7.95 0.27 7.84
C ALA A 259 6.76 1.07 7.29
N TYR A 260 6.24 2.04 8.05
CA TYR A 260 5.18 2.94 7.63
C TYR A 260 5.57 3.75 6.37
N PHE A 261 6.73 4.41 6.39
CA PHE A 261 7.22 5.17 5.24
C PHE A 261 7.52 4.28 4.03
N TYR A 262 8.04 3.07 4.22
CA TYR A 262 8.27 2.11 3.14
C TYR A 262 6.97 1.67 2.47
N LEU A 263 5.93 1.38 3.25
CA LEU A 263 4.61 1.01 2.72
C LEU A 263 3.94 2.18 2.00
N GLN A 264 4.03 3.38 2.56
CA GLN A 264 3.48 4.58 1.94
C GLN A 264 4.20 4.94 0.63
N ALA A 265 5.54 4.85 0.58
CA ALA A 265 6.32 5.07 -0.63
C ALA A 265 6.01 4.02 -1.72
N ARG A 266 5.71 2.78 -1.33
CA ARG A 266 5.29 1.73 -2.28
C ARG A 266 3.93 2.05 -2.90
N ALA A 267 2.96 2.52 -2.11
CA ALA A 267 1.64 2.91 -2.62
C ALA A 267 1.75 4.09 -3.61
N GLN A 268 2.54 5.11 -3.28
CA GLN A 268 2.78 6.26 -4.17
C GLN A 268 3.48 5.87 -5.48
N ARG A 269 4.36 4.87 -5.47
CA ARG A 269 5.05 4.40 -6.67
C ARG A 269 4.10 3.78 -7.69
N ASP A 270 3.13 2.99 -7.24
CA ASP A 270 2.17 2.32 -8.11
C ASP A 270 1.24 3.34 -8.80
N GLU A 271 0.84 4.38 -8.07
CA GLU A 271 0.04 5.49 -8.58
C GLU A 271 0.79 6.30 -9.65
N VAL A 272 2.06 6.64 -9.39
CA VAL A 272 2.93 7.33 -10.37
C VAL A 272 3.09 6.48 -11.64
N LEU A 273 3.12 5.15 -11.54
CA LEU A 273 3.19 4.28 -12.70
C LEU A 273 1.90 4.33 -13.53
N LEU A 274 0.72 4.35 -12.89
CA LEU A 274 -0.56 4.47 -13.59
C LEU A 274 -0.69 5.82 -14.32
N LEU A 275 -0.35 6.92 -13.65
CA LEU A 275 -0.31 8.25 -14.28
C LEU A 275 0.70 8.30 -15.44
N SER A 276 1.87 7.68 -15.26
CA SER A 276 2.86 7.54 -16.33
C SER A 276 2.33 6.73 -17.51
N ASP A 277 1.54 5.69 -17.27
CA ASP A 277 0.95 4.87 -18.32
C ASP A 277 -0.19 5.57 -19.05
N GLN A 278 -0.97 6.42 -18.37
CA GLN A 278 -1.94 7.31 -19.03
C GLN A 278 -1.23 8.27 -19.99
N ALA A 279 -0.22 8.98 -19.50
CA ALA A 279 0.57 9.90 -20.33
C ALA A 279 1.31 9.18 -21.47
N LEU A 280 1.79 7.95 -21.22
CA LEU A 280 2.43 7.14 -22.26
C LEU A 280 1.42 6.66 -23.30
N LEU A 281 0.19 6.30 -22.91
CA LEU A 281 -0.87 5.92 -23.83
C LEU A 281 -1.18 7.06 -24.79
N ASP A 282 -1.39 8.28 -24.28
CA ASP A 282 -1.61 9.48 -25.10
C ASP A 282 -0.47 9.69 -26.09
N ARG A 283 0.78 9.71 -25.61
CA ARG A 283 1.95 9.87 -26.48
C ARG A 283 2.06 8.79 -27.55
N VAL A 284 1.81 7.52 -27.20
CA VAL A 284 1.91 6.40 -28.15
C VAL A 284 0.85 6.51 -29.23
N LEU A 285 -0.36 6.95 -28.88
CA LEU A 285 -1.45 7.17 -29.83
C LEU A 285 -1.17 8.36 -30.75
N GLU A 286 -0.63 9.46 -30.21
CA GLU A 286 -0.18 10.61 -30.99
C GLU A 286 0.94 10.23 -31.97
N GLU A 287 1.98 9.53 -31.50
CA GLU A 287 3.08 9.07 -32.36
C GLU A 287 2.58 8.14 -33.47
N ALA A 288 1.60 7.28 -33.17
CA ALA A 288 0.98 6.42 -34.19
C ALA A 288 0.26 7.23 -35.29
N ASP A 289 -0.23 8.41 -34.93
CA ASP A 289 -0.94 9.32 -35.81
C ASP A 289 -0.01 10.22 -36.64
N GLU A 290 1.25 10.36 -36.23
CA GLU A 290 2.30 11.06 -36.98
C GLU A 290 3.02 10.15 -37.99
N ILE A 291 2.81 8.83 -37.92
CA ILE A 291 3.41 7.86 -38.84
C ILE A 291 2.47 7.66 -40.04
N TRP A 292 2.41 8.70 -40.87
CA TRP A 292 1.79 8.72 -42.19
C TRP A 292 2.70 9.51 -43.16
N PRO A 293 2.52 9.37 -44.48
CA PRO A 293 1.67 8.39 -45.19
C PRO A 293 2.20 6.95 -45.12
N ALA A 294 1.37 5.97 -45.48
CA ALA A 294 1.74 4.54 -45.44
C ALA A 294 2.58 4.13 -46.67
N TYR A 295 3.79 4.69 -46.77
CA TYR A 295 4.74 4.42 -47.85
C TYR A 295 5.94 3.56 -47.40
N PRO A 296 6.63 2.86 -48.32
CA PRO A 296 7.78 2.00 -48.01
C PRO A 296 8.85 2.66 -47.12
N GLU A 297 9.11 3.95 -47.31
CA GLU A 297 10.06 4.75 -46.54
C GLU A 297 9.66 4.94 -45.07
N THR A 298 8.38 4.81 -44.72
CA THR A 298 7.90 4.95 -43.34
C THR A 298 7.93 3.64 -42.55
N VAL A 299 8.07 2.50 -43.22
CA VAL A 299 8.10 1.16 -42.59
C VAL A 299 9.11 1.07 -41.43
N PRO A 300 10.35 1.58 -41.53
CA PRO A 300 11.28 1.55 -40.40
C PRO A 300 10.81 2.32 -39.16
N ARG A 301 10.00 3.38 -39.33
CA ARG A 301 9.38 4.10 -38.19
C ARG A 301 8.27 3.26 -37.58
N MET A 302 7.43 2.63 -38.42
CA MET A 302 6.36 1.72 -37.98
C MET A 302 6.94 0.55 -37.18
N ASP A 303 8.03 -0.06 -37.65
CA ASP A 303 8.73 -1.15 -36.94
C ASP A 303 9.25 -0.72 -35.57
N ARG A 304 9.86 0.47 -35.47
CA ARG A 304 10.32 1.00 -34.19
C ARG A 304 9.18 1.27 -33.22
N TRP A 305 8.06 1.79 -33.71
CA TRP A 305 6.86 2.02 -32.89
C TRP A 305 6.27 0.70 -32.40
N LEU A 306 6.11 -0.28 -33.30
CA LEU A 306 5.58 -1.63 -33.02
C LEU A 306 6.46 -2.43 -32.06
N ALA A 307 7.79 -2.29 -32.12
CA ALA A 307 8.73 -2.93 -31.19
C ALA A 307 9.02 -2.09 -29.93
N GLY A 308 8.51 -0.86 -29.88
CA GLY A 308 8.93 0.19 -28.96
C GLY A 308 8.08 0.30 -27.69
N PRO A 309 7.89 1.53 -27.17
CA PRO A 309 7.07 1.79 -25.99
C PRO A 309 5.63 1.27 -26.10
N ALA A 310 5.05 1.30 -27.30
CA ALA A 310 3.68 0.83 -27.55
C ALA A 310 3.47 -0.62 -27.13
N ARG A 311 4.36 -1.54 -27.53
CA ARG A 311 4.28 -2.97 -27.18
C ARG A 311 4.48 -3.22 -25.70
N ARG A 312 5.41 -2.49 -25.07
CA ARG A 312 5.65 -2.60 -23.62
C ARG A 312 4.45 -2.11 -22.81
N LEU A 313 3.84 -1.00 -23.23
CA LEU A 313 2.61 -0.49 -22.62
C LEU A 313 1.46 -1.48 -22.82
N ALA A 314 1.27 -2.02 -24.02
CA ALA A 314 0.24 -3.03 -24.29
C ALA A 314 0.34 -4.25 -23.37
N ALA A 315 1.56 -4.74 -23.10
CA ALA A 315 1.79 -5.85 -22.18
C ALA A 315 1.43 -5.51 -20.71
N ARG A 316 1.52 -4.23 -20.31
CA ARG A 316 1.05 -3.77 -18.99
C ARG A 316 -0.46 -3.62 -18.96
N LEU A 317 -1.05 -2.94 -19.95
CA LEU A 317 -2.50 -2.74 -20.07
C LEU A 317 -3.28 -4.07 -20.04
N ALA A 318 -2.73 -5.14 -20.60
CA ALA A 318 -3.35 -6.47 -20.56
C ALA A 318 -3.52 -7.06 -19.14
N ARG A 319 -2.80 -6.55 -18.13
CA ARG A 319 -2.86 -7.02 -16.74
C ARG A 319 -3.88 -6.24 -15.91
N TYR A 320 -4.09 -4.97 -16.25
CA TYR A 320 -4.92 -4.04 -15.49
C TYR A 320 -6.38 -4.47 -15.27
N PRO A 321 -7.07 -5.17 -16.20
CA PRO A 321 -8.41 -5.69 -15.90
C PRO A 321 -8.45 -6.67 -14.72
N ARG A 322 -7.42 -7.49 -14.54
CA ARG A 322 -7.33 -8.41 -13.39
C ARG A 322 -7.04 -7.64 -12.10
N GLU A 323 -6.09 -6.71 -12.14
CA GLU A 323 -5.77 -5.86 -10.99
C GLU A 323 -6.97 -5.02 -10.54
N LEU A 324 -7.79 -4.53 -11.48
CA LEU A 324 -9.01 -3.77 -11.19
C LEU A 324 -10.07 -4.64 -10.51
N ALA A 325 -10.23 -5.89 -10.96
CA ALA A 325 -11.16 -6.84 -10.33
C ALA A 325 -10.74 -7.18 -8.89
N GLU A 326 -9.46 -7.45 -8.66
CA GLU A 326 -8.91 -7.73 -7.32
C GLU A 326 -9.10 -6.54 -6.35
N LEU A 327 -8.95 -5.31 -6.83
CA LEU A 327 -9.19 -4.10 -6.04
C LEU A 327 -10.69 -3.92 -5.72
N GLY A 328 -11.56 -4.15 -6.70
CA GLY A 328 -13.02 -4.01 -6.53
C GLY A 328 -13.61 -5.01 -5.53
N GLU A 329 -13.11 -6.25 -5.48
CA GLU A 329 -13.55 -7.26 -4.50
C GLU A 329 -13.14 -6.89 -3.05
N GLY A 330 -12.06 -6.13 -2.88
CA GLY A 330 -11.56 -5.70 -1.57
C GLY A 330 -12.24 -4.45 -0.99
N GLU A 331 -12.88 -3.61 -1.84
CA GLU A 331 -13.41 -2.31 -1.42
C GLU A 331 -14.80 -2.36 -0.76
N GLY A 332 -15.52 -3.50 -0.79
CA GLY A 332 -16.59 -3.83 0.15
C GLY A 332 -17.55 -2.69 0.57
N GLY A 333 -18.02 -1.86 -0.37
CA GLY A 333 -18.97 -0.77 -0.11
C GLY A 333 -18.38 0.59 0.33
N ALA A 334 -17.05 0.74 0.35
CA ALA A 334 -16.39 2.04 0.51
C ALA A 334 -16.39 2.86 -0.80
N ALA A 335 -16.10 4.16 -0.70
CA ALA A 335 -15.87 5.00 -1.87
C ALA A 335 -14.62 4.52 -2.63
N PRO A 336 -14.61 4.55 -3.98
CA PRO A 336 -13.48 4.07 -4.77
C PRO A 336 -12.19 4.79 -4.40
N SER A 337 -11.08 4.06 -4.26
CA SER A 337 -9.76 4.68 -4.11
C SER A 337 -9.32 5.40 -5.39
N GLU A 338 -8.48 6.44 -5.27
CA GLU A 338 -7.89 7.15 -6.42
C GLU A 338 -7.16 6.18 -7.38
N ARG A 339 -6.53 5.14 -6.82
CA ARG A 339 -5.93 4.07 -7.61
C ARG A 339 -6.97 3.30 -8.44
N TYR A 340 -8.13 2.98 -7.86
CA TYR A 340 -9.22 2.33 -8.59
C TYR A 340 -9.69 3.20 -9.75
N GLU A 341 -9.88 4.49 -9.53
CA GLU A 341 -10.30 5.44 -10.57
C GLU A 341 -9.28 5.51 -11.73
N LEU A 342 -7.99 5.70 -11.42
CA LEU A 342 -6.92 5.75 -12.43
C LEU A 342 -6.82 4.45 -13.24
N LEU A 343 -6.92 3.30 -12.57
CA LEU A 343 -6.84 1.99 -13.20
C LEU A 343 -8.08 1.71 -14.06
N SER A 344 -9.28 2.08 -13.58
CA SER A 344 -10.54 1.96 -14.32
C SER A 344 -10.48 2.76 -15.62
N GLU A 345 -9.98 4.00 -15.57
CA GLU A 345 -9.80 4.85 -16.74
C GLU A 345 -8.82 4.22 -17.75
N LEU A 346 -7.70 3.68 -17.28
CA LEU A 346 -6.73 2.98 -18.13
C LEU A 346 -7.33 1.73 -18.78
N VAL A 347 -8.09 0.94 -18.05
CA VAL A 347 -8.79 -0.25 -18.58
C VAL A 347 -9.82 0.15 -19.63
N HIS A 348 -10.58 1.22 -19.40
CA HIS A 348 -11.55 1.75 -20.34
C HIS A 348 -10.89 2.24 -21.64
N ARG A 349 -9.73 2.89 -21.54
CA ARG A 349 -9.00 3.46 -22.68
C ARG A 349 -8.06 2.47 -23.38
N ALA A 350 -7.68 1.37 -22.73
CA ALA A 350 -6.75 0.37 -23.26
C ALA A 350 -7.10 -0.14 -24.67
N PRO A 351 -8.38 -0.41 -25.02
CA PRO A 351 -8.77 -0.87 -26.36
C PRO A 351 -8.25 0.01 -27.50
N ARG A 352 -8.14 1.35 -27.28
CA ARG A 352 -7.60 2.28 -28.29
C ARG A 352 -6.21 1.89 -28.79
N LEU A 353 -5.41 1.22 -27.95
CA LEU A 353 -4.08 0.70 -28.31
C LEU A 353 -4.09 -0.80 -28.62
N VAL A 354 -4.75 -1.61 -27.79
CA VAL A 354 -4.56 -3.08 -27.76
C VAL A 354 -5.68 -3.89 -28.38
N ASP A 355 -6.79 -3.27 -28.79
CA ASP A 355 -7.87 -3.99 -29.46
C ASP A 355 -7.31 -4.72 -30.72
N PRO A 356 -7.62 -6.01 -30.92
CA PRO A 356 -7.01 -6.81 -31.97
C PRO A 356 -7.44 -6.41 -33.38
N GLU A 357 -8.58 -5.74 -33.54
CA GLU A 357 -9.12 -5.32 -34.83
C GLU A 357 -9.06 -3.79 -34.98
N GLU A 358 -9.45 -3.07 -33.92
CA GLU A 358 -9.60 -1.61 -33.92
C GLU A 358 -8.52 -0.90 -33.09
N GLY A 359 -7.52 -1.60 -32.56
CA GLY A 359 -6.46 -1.00 -31.75
C GLY A 359 -5.39 -0.33 -32.61
N ALA A 360 -4.70 0.68 -32.08
CA ALA A 360 -3.60 1.33 -32.79
C ALA A 360 -2.48 0.36 -33.20
N LEU A 361 -2.24 -0.71 -32.43
CA LEU A 361 -1.31 -1.78 -32.81
C LEU A 361 -1.76 -2.52 -34.08
N ALA A 362 -3.01 -2.97 -34.13
CA ALA A 362 -3.58 -3.68 -35.27
C ALA A 362 -3.55 -2.80 -36.53
N ARG A 363 -4.01 -1.55 -36.40
CA ARG A 363 -3.98 -0.55 -37.48
C ARG A 363 -2.58 -0.24 -37.99
N MET A 364 -1.58 -0.20 -37.11
CA MET A 364 -0.20 0.04 -37.53
C MET A 364 0.34 -1.15 -38.34
N GLU A 365 0.03 -2.38 -37.96
CA GLU A 365 0.40 -3.57 -38.74
C GLU A 365 -0.29 -3.59 -40.11
N GLU A 366 -1.58 -3.24 -40.18
CA GLU A 366 -2.30 -3.12 -41.45
C GLU A 366 -1.67 -2.05 -42.36
N ARG A 367 -1.42 -0.84 -41.82
CA ARG A 367 -0.74 0.24 -42.56
C ARG A 367 0.64 -0.18 -43.05
N LYS A 368 1.41 -0.88 -42.22
CA LYS A 368 2.72 -1.43 -42.60
C LYS A 368 2.59 -2.46 -43.74
N ALA A 369 1.59 -3.34 -43.69
CA ALA A 369 1.34 -4.30 -44.76
C ALA A 369 0.98 -3.60 -46.08
N ILE A 370 0.16 -2.55 -46.03
CA ILE A 370 -0.14 -1.69 -47.18
C ILE A 370 1.15 -1.06 -47.71
N ALA A 371 1.96 -0.42 -46.87
CA ALA A 371 3.19 0.24 -47.25
C ALA A 371 4.19 -0.71 -47.93
N LEU A 372 4.35 -1.93 -47.40
CA LEU A 372 5.22 -2.95 -47.98
C LEU A 372 4.73 -3.45 -49.34
N ALA A 373 3.42 -3.57 -49.53
CA ALA A 373 2.83 -4.06 -50.77
C ALA A 373 2.66 -2.94 -51.83
N LEU A 374 2.72 -1.67 -51.43
CA LEU A 374 2.29 -0.55 -52.26
C LEU A 374 3.04 -0.47 -53.58
N ARG A 375 4.37 -0.60 -53.56
CA ARG A 375 5.21 -0.52 -54.78
C ARG A 375 4.85 -1.62 -55.77
N ARG A 376 4.79 -2.87 -55.29
CA ARG A 376 4.47 -4.02 -56.11
C ARG A 376 3.10 -3.85 -56.76
N ARG A 377 2.08 -3.49 -55.98
CA ARG A 377 0.69 -3.38 -56.44
C ARG A 377 0.41 -2.15 -57.32
N SER A 378 1.12 -1.04 -57.14
CA SER A 378 0.89 0.18 -57.92
C SER A 378 1.79 0.33 -59.14
N LEU A 379 3.01 -0.21 -59.13
CA LEU A 379 4.00 0.03 -60.18
C LEU A 379 4.42 -1.23 -60.94
N GLU A 380 4.60 -2.35 -60.24
CA GLU A 380 5.17 -3.57 -60.83
C GLU A 380 4.11 -4.47 -61.45
N GLU A 381 3.05 -4.78 -60.70
CA GLU A 381 1.91 -5.59 -61.16
C GLU A 381 1.16 -4.93 -62.34
N PRO A 382 0.78 -3.64 -62.29
CA PRO A 382 0.09 -2.96 -63.39
C PRO A 382 1.06 -2.33 -64.41
N ARG A 383 2.28 -2.86 -64.57
CA ARG A 383 3.29 -2.27 -65.48
C ARG A 383 2.80 -2.11 -66.91
N ALA A 384 2.04 -3.10 -67.42
CA ALA A 384 1.46 -3.03 -68.77
C ALA A 384 0.41 -1.92 -68.88
N ALA A 385 -0.47 -1.78 -67.88
CA ALA A 385 -1.47 -0.72 -67.83
C ALA A 385 -0.82 0.67 -67.77
N TRP A 386 0.29 0.82 -67.04
CA TRP A 386 1.08 2.04 -67.05
C TRP A 386 1.69 2.34 -68.42
N GLN A 387 2.26 1.34 -69.10
CA GLN A 387 2.80 1.52 -70.44
C GLN A 387 1.73 1.98 -71.44
N GLU A 388 0.54 1.38 -71.37
CA GLU A 388 -0.61 1.77 -72.18
C GLU A 388 -1.06 3.21 -71.88
N ALA A 389 -1.26 3.54 -70.60
CA ALA A 389 -1.65 4.88 -70.17
C ALA A 389 -0.66 5.95 -70.63
N ILE A 390 0.64 5.72 -70.41
CA ILE A 390 1.69 6.66 -70.80
C ILE A 390 1.72 6.86 -72.31
N ALA A 391 1.63 5.77 -73.09
CA ALA A 391 1.63 5.86 -74.55
C ALA A 391 0.40 6.59 -75.08
N ALA A 392 -0.79 6.28 -74.55
CA ALA A 392 -2.04 6.89 -74.99
C ALA A 392 -2.14 8.38 -74.61
N ILE A 393 -1.66 8.76 -73.43
CA ILE A 393 -1.68 10.15 -72.95
C ILE A 393 -0.64 11.00 -73.67
N ALA A 394 0.54 10.43 -73.98
CA ALA A 394 1.59 11.13 -74.70
C ALA A 394 1.30 11.31 -76.19
N ASP A 395 0.37 10.54 -76.77
CA ASP A 395 0.00 10.62 -78.17
C ASP A 395 -1.04 11.74 -78.42
N PRO A 396 -0.67 12.85 -79.11
CA PRO A 396 -1.59 13.95 -79.35
C PRO A 396 -2.80 13.57 -80.23
N SER A 397 -2.72 12.46 -80.98
CA SER A 397 -3.86 11.97 -81.79
C SER A 397 -4.93 11.29 -80.93
N HIS A 398 -4.53 10.69 -79.81
CA HIS A 398 -5.43 10.08 -78.84
C HIS A 398 -5.83 11.04 -77.71
N SER A 399 -4.91 11.91 -77.29
CA SER A 399 -5.00 12.73 -76.09
C SER A 399 -4.57 14.19 -76.37
N PRO A 400 -5.24 14.91 -77.28
CA PRO A 400 -4.81 16.24 -77.72
C PRO A 400 -4.77 17.27 -76.57
N ALA A 401 -5.62 17.11 -75.55
CA ALA A 401 -5.71 18.02 -74.42
C ALA A 401 -4.44 18.04 -73.54
N TYR A 402 -3.61 17.00 -73.60
CA TYR A 402 -2.42 16.89 -72.76
C TYR A 402 -1.12 17.35 -73.43
N GLY A 403 -1.17 17.78 -74.70
CA GLY A 403 -0.02 18.38 -75.39
C GLY A 403 1.22 17.48 -75.45
N GLY A 404 1.07 16.16 -75.46
CA GLY A 404 2.19 15.21 -75.47
C GLY A 404 2.79 14.89 -74.10
N LEU A 405 2.02 15.07 -73.01
CA LEU A 405 2.43 14.74 -71.65
C LEU A 405 2.95 13.30 -71.52
N VAL A 406 4.18 13.14 -71.04
CA VAL A 406 4.74 11.84 -70.64
C VAL A 406 4.62 11.69 -69.14
N LEU A 407 3.65 10.90 -68.68
CA LEU A 407 3.49 10.60 -67.27
C LEU A 407 4.60 9.70 -66.73
N THR A 408 5.00 9.95 -65.49
CA THR A 408 5.79 9.01 -64.70
C THR A 408 4.84 8.22 -63.80
N PRO A 409 4.95 6.87 -63.72
CA PRO A 409 4.17 6.07 -62.79
C PRO A 409 4.29 6.58 -61.35
N GLN A 410 3.16 6.83 -60.70
CA GLN A 410 3.12 7.36 -59.34
C GLN A 410 2.76 6.28 -58.32
N LEU A 411 3.51 6.23 -57.24
CA LEU A 411 3.30 5.24 -56.17
C LEU A 411 1.90 5.41 -55.58
N GLY A 412 1.16 4.30 -55.45
CA GLY A 412 -0.19 4.27 -54.91
C GLY A 412 -1.32 4.45 -55.93
N LEU A 413 -1.02 4.93 -57.15
CA LEU A 413 -1.98 5.00 -58.25
C LEU A 413 -1.90 3.79 -59.18
N VAL A 414 -3.04 3.39 -59.74
CA VAL A 414 -3.15 2.33 -60.76
C VAL A 414 -4.03 2.83 -61.91
N PRO A 415 -3.55 2.80 -63.18
CA PRO A 415 -4.38 3.18 -64.32
C PRO A 415 -5.59 2.25 -64.47
N LEU A 416 -6.78 2.82 -64.65
CA LEU A 416 -8.05 2.11 -64.86
C LEU A 416 -8.53 2.18 -66.31
N GLY A 417 -7.86 2.97 -67.16
CA GLY A 417 -8.27 3.27 -68.53
C GLY A 417 -9.00 4.61 -68.66
N PRO A 418 -9.33 5.03 -69.89
CA PRO A 418 -10.11 6.23 -70.14
C PRO A 418 -11.57 6.04 -69.74
N ASP A 419 -12.17 7.10 -69.21
CA ASP A 419 -13.61 7.20 -69.04
C ASP A 419 -14.30 7.19 -70.43
N PRO A 420 -15.36 6.38 -70.63
CA PRO A 420 -15.95 6.18 -71.95
C PRO A 420 -16.68 7.42 -72.51
N GLU A 421 -17.06 8.37 -71.66
CA GLU A 421 -17.80 9.56 -72.06
C GLU A 421 -16.88 10.76 -72.29
N SER A 422 -15.99 11.04 -71.34
CA SER A 422 -15.05 12.17 -71.41
C SER A 422 -13.74 11.85 -72.14
N GLY A 423 -13.36 10.57 -72.24
CA GLY A 423 -12.07 10.13 -72.79
C GLY A 423 -10.86 10.42 -71.90
N LEU A 424 -11.05 11.07 -70.74
CA LEU A 424 -9.97 11.37 -69.81
C LEU A 424 -9.57 10.13 -69.02
N TRP A 425 -8.28 10.02 -68.69
CA TRP A 425 -7.73 8.85 -68.02
C TRP A 425 -8.05 8.81 -66.53
N GLU A 426 -8.48 7.64 -66.06
CA GLU A 426 -8.85 7.38 -64.68
C GLU A 426 -7.81 6.51 -63.96
N PHE A 427 -7.59 6.78 -62.67
CA PHE A 427 -6.58 6.11 -61.84
C PHE A 427 -7.15 5.79 -60.47
N GLY A 428 -7.08 4.54 -60.02
CA GLY A 428 -7.52 4.14 -58.69
C GLY A 428 -6.40 4.29 -57.66
N HIS A 429 -6.76 4.66 -56.43
CA HIS A 429 -5.82 4.88 -55.34
C HIS A 429 -5.89 3.76 -54.28
N LEU A 430 -4.85 2.92 -54.26
CA LEU A 430 -4.83 1.64 -53.53
C LEU A 430 -4.95 1.77 -52.01
N GLN A 431 -4.42 2.83 -51.43
CA GLN A 431 -4.45 3.03 -49.97
C GLN A 431 -5.86 3.35 -49.46
N THR A 432 -6.78 3.67 -50.37
CA THR A 432 -8.13 4.12 -50.04
C THR A 432 -9.21 3.12 -50.39
N GLY A 433 -8.89 1.86 -50.73
CA GLY A 433 -9.90 0.82 -50.94
C GLY A 433 -9.60 -0.07 -52.15
N GLU A 434 -10.60 -0.83 -52.57
CA GLU A 434 -10.54 -1.70 -53.73
C GLU A 434 -10.65 -0.91 -55.04
N LEU A 435 -9.94 -1.36 -56.09
CA LEU A 435 -10.07 -0.77 -57.42
C LEU A 435 -11.44 -1.15 -58.01
N PRO A 436 -12.21 -0.18 -58.53
CA PRO A 436 -13.51 -0.47 -59.14
C PRO A 436 -13.36 -1.25 -60.43
N ARG A 437 -14.41 -2.02 -60.77
CA ARG A 437 -14.51 -2.73 -62.06
C ARG A 437 -15.34 -1.91 -63.03
N ARG A 438 -15.19 -2.16 -64.33
CA ARG A 438 -16.06 -1.59 -65.37
C ARG A 438 -17.26 -2.49 -65.67
N ASP A 439 -18.42 -1.89 -65.91
CA ASP A 439 -19.60 -2.57 -66.45
C ASP A 439 -19.46 -2.82 -67.97
N ALA A 440 -20.48 -3.41 -68.58
CA ALA A 440 -20.49 -3.69 -70.03
C ALA A 440 -20.48 -2.41 -70.90
N ALA A 441 -20.82 -1.26 -70.33
CA ALA A 441 -20.76 0.04 -71.00
C ALA A 441 -19.44 0.78 -70.73
N GLY A 442 -18.50 0.16 -70.00
CA GLY A 442 -17.22 0.76 -69.66
C GLY A 442 -17.25 1.70 -68.46
N ARG A 443 -18.37 1.86 -67.76
CA ARG A 443 -18.48 2.74 -66.58
C ARG A 443 -18.03 2.03 -65.32
N LEU A 444 -17.46 2.77 -64.37
CA LEU A 444 -17.02 2.23 -63.09
C LEU A 444 -18.22 1.81 -62.23
N VAL A 445 -18.15 0.61 -61.65
CA VAL A 445 -19.13 0.07 -60.72
C VAL A 445 -18.61 0.28 -59.30
N LEU A 446 -19.30 1.14 -58.55
CA LEU A 446 -18.95 1.46 -57.18
C LEU A 446 -19.52 0.43 -56.20
N SER A 447 -18.76 0.13 -55.16
CA SER A 447 -19.15 -0.64 -53.99
C SER A 447 -18.69 0.08 -52.72
N GLU A 448 -19.21 -0.31 -51.55
CA GLU A 448 -18.79 0.25 -50.26
C GLU A 448 -17.27 0.11 -49.98
N ALA A 449 -16.61 -0.82 -50.66
CA ALA A 449 -15.17 -1.04 -50.57
C ALA A 449 -14.34 -0.21 -51.57
N THR A 450 -14.98 0.44 -52.55
CA THR A 450 -14.30 1.16 -53.63
C THR A 450 -13.43 2.30 -53.10
N GLY A 451 -12.18 2.34 -53.55
CA GLY A 451 -11.26 3.42 -53.24
C GLY A 451 -11.45 4.67 -54.07
N LEU A 452 -10.66 5.71 -53.77
CA LEU A 452 -10.68 6.93 -54.55
C LEU A 452 -10.30 6.61 -56.00
N VAL A 453 -11.01 7.27 -56.91
CA VAL A 453 -10.72 7.27 -58.34
C VAL A 453 -10.37 8.69 -58.71
N PHE A 454 -9.21 8.89 -59.31
CA PHE A 454 -8.77 10.16 -59.82
C PHE A 454 -8.98 10.22 -61.32
N VAL A 455 -9.40 11.38 -61.82
CA VAL A 455 -9.33 11.74 -63.23
C VAL A 455 -8.10 12.62 -63.41
N LEU A 456 -7.25 12.31 -64.39
CA LEU A 456 -6.22 13.25 -64.82
C LEU A 456 -6.89 14.38 -65.59
N LEU A 457 -6.67 15.62 -65.20
CA LEU A 457 -7.21 16.79 -65.89
C LEU A 457 -6.11 17.50 -66.67
N PRO A 458 -6.38 17.93 -67.92
CA PRO A 458 -5.40 18.62 -68.75
C PRO A 458 -5.14 20.05 -68.25
N PRO A 459 -3.93 20.61 -68.48
CA PRO A 459 -3.70 22.04 -68.28
C PRO A 459 -4.59 22.88 -69.19
N GLY A 460 -4.80 24.15 -68.85
CA GLY A 460 -5.61 25.02 -69.68
C GLY A 460 -5.83 26.42 -69.12
N ILE A 461 -6.55 27.21 -69.90
CA ILE A 461 -6.88 28.60 -69.59
C ILE A 461 -8.39 28.68 -69.43
N PHE A 462 -8.85 29.34 -68.37
CA PHE A 462 -10.28 29.60 -68.15
C PHE A 462 -10.50 30.94 -67.47
N ARG A 463 -11.76 31.39 -67.48
CA ARG A 463 -12.17 32.57 -66.72
C ARG A 463 -12.70 32.13 -65.36
N MET A 464 -12.04 32.58 -64.30
CA MET A 464 -12.39 32.30 -62.91
C MET A 464 -13.28 33.42 -62.34
N GLY A 465 -14.21 33.06 -61.47
CA GLY A 465 -15.13 33.97 -60.78
C GLY A 465 -16.46 34.17 -61.49
N ALA A 466 -17.32 34.99 -60.88
CA ALA A 466 -18.63 35.35 -61.38
C ALA A 466 -18.90 36.86 -61.23
N ALA A 467 -19.75 37.40 -62.10
CA ALA A 467 -20.21 38.78 -62.02
C ALA A 467 -21.72 38.87 -62.27
N PRO A 468 -22.43 39.82 -61.64
CA PRO A 468 -23.83 40.06 -61.96
C PRO A 468 -23.95 40.59 -63.40
N PRO A 469 -24.92 40.11 -64.20
CA PRO A 469 -25.15 40.62 -65.54
C PRO A 469 -25.59 42.09 -65.51
N ALA A 470 -25.15 42.91 -66.47
CA ALA A 470 -25.84 44.16 -66.74
C ALA A 470 -27.25 43.87 -67.29
N ALA A 471 -28.16 44.86 -67.24
CA ALA A 471 -29.56 44.65 -67.63
C ALA A 471 -29.70 44.08 -69.06
N GLY A 472 -30.21 42.84 -69.17
CA GLY A 472 -30.40 42.14 -70.45
C GLY A 472 -29.15 41.45 -71.01
N GLU A 473 -28.02 41.52 -70.30
CA GLU A 473 -26.78 40.87 -70.70
C GLU A 473 -26.80 39.38 -70.31
N THR A 474 -26.38 38.53 -71.24
CA THR A 474 -26.10 37.12 -70.97
C THR A 474 -24.72 36.82 -71.54
N GLY A 475 -23.93 36.04 -70.82
CA GLY A 475 -22.53 35.88 -71.16
C GLY A 475 -21.79 34.93 -70.21
N PRO A 476 -20.55 34.56 -70.57
CA PRO A 476 -19.70 33.71 -69.75
C PRO A 476 -19.49 34.33 -68.37
N ASN A 477 -19.56 33.52 -67.32
CA ASN A 477 -19.32 33.95 -65.93
C ASN A 477 -20.31 35.02 -65.41
N LEU A 478 -21.42 35.28 -66.13
CA LEU A 478 -22.48 36.15 -65.65
C LEU A 478 -23.53 35.34 -64.87
N ASP A 479 -23.69 35.65 -63.60
CA ASP A 479 -24.66 35.01 -62.71
C ASP A 479 -25.48 36.10 -61.98
N PRO A 480 -26.81 36.16 -62.16
CA PRO A 480 -27.71 37.06 -61.42
C PRO A 480 -27.57 37.00 -59.89
N PHE A 481 -27.06 35.90 -59.36
CA PHE A 481 -26.87 35.66 -57.93
C PHE A 481 -25.42 35.85 -57.46
N ALA A 482 -24.50 36.24 -58.35
CA ALA A 482 -23.09 36.46 -58.03
C ALA A 482 -22.92 37.47 -56.88
N ARG A 483 -22.15 37.09 -55.87
CA ARG A 483 -21.80 37.97 -54.74
C ARG A 483 -20.55 38.77 -55.02
N SER A 484 -20.34 39.84 -54.26
CA SER A 484 -19.19 40.75 -54.43
C SER A 484 -17.82 40.09 -54.25
N HIS A 485 -17.73 38.98 -53.52
CA HIS A 485 -16.50 38.22 -53.29
C HIS A 485 -16.23 37.14 -54.35
N GLU A 486 -17.13 36.93 -55.31
CA GLU A 486 -16.95 35.97 -56.40
C GLU A 486 -16.28 36.62 -57.63
N GLY A 487 -16.10 37.94 -57.61
CA GLY A 487 -15.44 38.71 -58.66
C GLY A 487 -14.07 39.27 -58.23
N PRO A 488 -13.32 39.91 -59.15
CA PRO A 488 -13.68 40.09 -60.55
C PRO A 488 -13.44 38.82 -61.38
N VAL A 489 -14.19 38.70 -62.48
CA VAL A 489 -13.92 37.64 -63.47
C VAL A 489 -12.56 37.92 -64.13
N HIS A 490 -11.63 37.00 -63.99
CA HIS A 490 -10.27 37.14 -64.52
C HIS A 490 -9.79 35.83 -65.16
N GLU A 491 -8.80 35.93 -66.04
CA GLU A 491 -8.21 34.77 -66.70
C GLU A 491 -7.21 34.08 -65.75
N VAL A 492 -7.30 32.75 -65.67
CA VAL A 492 -6.38 31.91 -64.90
C VAL A 492 -5.83 30.83 -65.82
N THR A 493 -4.52 30.60 -65.73
CA THR A 493 -3.82 29.55 -66.48
C THR A 493 -3.34 28.47 -65.50
N LEU A 494 -3.81 27.24 -65.70
CA LEU A 494 -3.24 26.05 -65.09
C LEU A 494 -2.21 25.48 -66.05
N THR A 495 -0.92 25.60 -65.71
CA THR A 495 0.20 25.24 -66.60
C THR A 495 0.51 23.74 -66.59
N GLU A 496 0.08 23.03 -65.56
CA GLU A 496 0.36 21.61 -65.38
C GLU A 496 -0.94 20.80 -65.26
N PRO A 497 -0.96 19.56 -65.79
CA PRO A 497 -2.04 18.62 -65.53
C PRO A 497 -2.05 18.24 -64.05
N PHE A 498 -3.22 17.89 -63.53
CA PHE A 498 -3.38 17.48 -62.13
C PHE A 498 -4.45 16.42 -61.99
N PHE A 499 -4.36 15.62 -60.92
CA PHE A 499 -5.38 14.64 -60.58
C PHE A 499 -6.47 15.28 -59.73
N LEU A 500 -7.73 14.99 -60.03
CA LEU A 500 -8.85 15.34 -59.16
C LEU A 500 -9.72 14.11 -58.90
N SER A 501 -10.20 13.96 -57.66
CA SER A 501 -11.10 12.86 -57.31
C SER A 501 -12.37 12.94 -58.15
N LYS A 502 -12.75 11.81 -58.76
CA LYS A 502 -13.93 11.67 -59.64
C LYS A 502 -15.24 11.86 -58.89
N TYR A 503 -15.24 11.47 -57.62
CA TYR A 503 -16.38 11.50 -56.72
C TYR A 503 -15.99 12.22 -55.42
N GLU A 504 -16.99 12.69 -54.67
CA GLU A 504 -16.80 13.07 -53.27
C GLU A 504 -16.25 11.90 -52.45
N MET A 505 -15.49 12.22 -51.40
CA MET A 505 -14.99 11.19 -50.49
C MET A 505 -16.15 10.53 -49.74
N THR A 506 -16.22 9.20 -49.80
CA THR A 506 -17.32 8.45 -49.18
C THR A 506 -17.08 8.18 -47.70
N GLN A 507 -18.15 7.88 -46.96
CA GLN A 507 -18.06 7.43 -45.57
C GLN A 507 -17.16 6.20 -45.42
N GLY A 508 -17.22 5.24 -46.35
CA GLY A 508 -16.38 4.04 -46.32
C GLY A 508 -14.89 4.34 -46.51
N GLN A 509 -14.57 5.28 -47.41
CA GLN A 509 -13.20 5.76 -47.61
C GLN A 509 -12.67 6.47 -46.36
N TRP A 510 -13.47 7.37 -45.80
CA TRP A 510 -13.12 8.10 -44.58
C TRP A 510 -12.89 7.16 -43.39
N LEU A 511 -13.80 6.21 -43.17
CA LEU A 511 -13.75 5.26 -42.06
C LEU A 511 -12.48 4.41 -42.08
N ARG A 512 -12.03 3.95 -43.25
CA ARG A 512 -10.79 3.15 -43.34
C ARG A 512 -9.52 3.95 -43.04
N ILE A 513 -9.54 5.27 -43.19
CA ILE A 513 -8.37 6.13 -42.95
C ILE A 513 -8.37 6.65 -41.52
N ASN A 514 -9.54 7.07 -41.04
CA ASN A 514 -9.68 7.75 -39.75
C ASN A 514 -10.22 6.83 -38.64
N HIS A 515 -10.80 5.68 -39.00
CA HIS A 515 -11.43 4.71 -38.09
C HIS A 515 -12.59 5.27 -37.26
N GLU A 516 -13.12 6.41 -37.69
CA GLU A 516 -14.28 7.08 -37.12
C GLU A 516 -15.13 7.61 -38.28
N ASN A 517 -16.45 7.66 -38.11
CA ASN A 517 -17.37 8.23 -39.09
C ASN A 517 -18.06 9.46 -38.48
N PRO A 518 -17.71 10.69 -38.93
CA PRO A 518 -18.26 11.92 -38.36
C PRO A 518 -19.67 12.25 -38.85
N SER A 519 -20.18 11.53 -39.85
CA SER A 519 -21.49 11.79 -40.43
C SER A 519 -22.62 11.65 -39.42
N ASP A 520 -23.54 12.61 -39.41
CA ASP A 520 -24.84 12.55 -38.71
C ASP A 520 -25.67 11.34 -39.11
N ARG A 521 -25.57 10.94 -40.39
CA ARG A 521 -26.32 9.82 -40.95
C ARG A 521 -25.35 8.70 -41.36
N PRO A 522 -24.83 7.91 -40.40
CA PRO A 522 -23.94 6.81 -40.72
C PRO A 522 -24.66 5.71 -41.50
N ALA A 523 -23.88 4.89 -42.21
CA ALA A 523 -24.39 3.71 -42.90
C ALA A 523 -25.30 2.85 -42.00
N GLY A 524 -26.44 2.43 -42.56
CA GLY A 524 -27.51 1.75 -41.82
C GLY A 524 -28.69 2.64 -41.43
N THR A 525 -28.49 3.96 -41.36
CA THR A 525 -29.55 4.94 -41.06
C THR A 525 -30.60 5.01 -42.16
N VAL A 526 -31.90 5.00 -41.81
CA VAL A 526 -33.00 5.09 -42.79
C VAL A 526 -33.62 6.48 -42.75
N VAL A 527 -33.60 7.19 -43.88
CA VAL A 527 -34.19 8.54 -44.03
C VAL A 527 -35.06 8.59 -45.29
N GLY A 528 -36.32 8.99 -45.13
CA GLY A 528 -37.27 9.06 -46.25
C GLY A 528 -37.40 7.73 -47.00
N GLY A 529 -37.39 6.61 -46.27
CA GLY A 529 -37.53 5.25 -46.81
C GLY A 529 -36.29 4.68 -47.53
N ARG A 530 -35.17 5.41 -47.57
CA ARG A 530 -33.90 4.91 -48.12
C ARG A 530 -32.86 4.70 -47.02
N ARG A 531 -32.05 3.65 -47.16
CA ARG A 531 -30.96 3.32 -46.24
C ARG A 531 -29.66 3.99 -46.70
N HIS A 532 -28.98 4.69 -45.79
CA HIS A 532 -27.63 5.18 -46.01
C HIS A 532 -26.65 4.01 -46.06
N THR A 533 -25.67 4.13 -46.94
CA THR A 533 -24.62 3.14 -47.21
C THR A 533 -23.27 3.81 -47.04
N LEU A 534 -22.19 3.02 -47.00
CA LEU A 534 -20.83 3.58 -46.97
C LEU A 534 -20.43 4.31 -48.27
N LEU A 535 -21.28 4.26 -49.32
CA LEU A 535 -21.14 5.02 -50.56
C LEU A 535 -21.67 6.45 -50.50
N HIS A 536 -22.35 6.85 -49.41
CA HIS A 536 -22.73 8.25 -49.24
C HIS A 536 -21.49 9.10 -48.97
N PRO A 537 -21.49 10.39 -49.35
CA PRO A 537 -20.40 11.29 -49.01
C PRO A 537 -20.25 11.39 -47.50
N VAL A 538 -19.01 11.52 -47.04
CA VAL A 538 -18.76 11.88 -45.65
C VAL A 538 -19.17 13.33 -45.40
N GLU A 539 -19.80 13.60 -44.27
CA GLU A 539 -20.26 14.93 -43.88
C GLU A 539 -19.90 15.23 -42.42
N ARG A 540 -20.16 16.46 -41.96
CA ARG A 540 -19.71 16.98 -40.66
C ARG A 540 -18.21 16.91 -40.45
N VAL A 541 -17.48 17.02 -41.55
CA VAL A 541 -16.01 17.11 -41.57
C VAL A 541 -15.61 18.57 -41.44
N SER A 542 -14.77 18.88 -40.44
CA SER A 542 -14.13 20.20 -40.35
C SER A 542 -13.04 20.34 -41.41
N TRP A 543 -12.72 21.58 -41.81
CA TRP A 543 -11.61 21.85 -42.73
C TRP A 543 -10.29 21.21 -42.27
N TYR A 544 -9.97 21.30 -40.97
CA TYR A 544 -8.76 20.70 -40.40
C TYR A 544 -8.75 19.17 -40.54
N ALA A 545 -9.89 18.51 -40.26
CA ALA A 545 -10.00 17.07 -40.43
C ALA A 545 -9.85 16.67 -41.91
N ALA A 546 -10.49 17.38 -42.84
CA ALA A 546 -10.35 17.13 -44.27
C ALA A 546 -8.88 17.26 -44.73
N ALA A 547 -8.22 18.36 -44.38
CA ALA A 547 -6.83 18.62 -44.74
C ALA A 547 -5.88 17.55 -44.18
N LYS A 548 -6.04 17.20 -42.89
CA LYS A 548 -5.24 16.15 -42.24
C LYS A 548 -5.47 14.78 -42.87
N THR A 549 -6.71 14.42 -43.21
CA THR A 549 -7.02 13.13 -43.85
C THR A 549 -6.39 13.02 -45.24
N VAL A 550 -6.44 14.07 -46.07
CA VAL A 550 -5.79 14.02 -47.39
C VAL A 550 -4.26 13.99 -47.26
N GLU A 551 -3.68 14.71 -46.29
CA GLU A 551 -2.24 14.68 -46.02
C GLU A 551 -1.77 13.27 -45.62
N ARG A 552 -2.54 12.55 -44.79
CA ARG A 552 -2.25 11.14 -44.43
C ARG A 552 -2.18 10.23 -45.66
N LEU A 553 -2.87 10.58 -46.74
CA LEU A 553 -2.85 9.83 -47.99
C LEU A 553 -1.74 10.25 -48.96
N GLY A 554 -0.97 11.30 -48.63
CA GLY A 554 -0.03 11.94 -49.55
C GLY A 554 -0.71 12.80 -50.61
N LEU A 555 -1.91 13.31 -50.31
CA LEU A 555 -2.74 14.12 -51.21
C LEU A 555 -2.92 15.54 -50.65
N THR A 556 -3.44 16.44 -51.47
CA THR A 556 -3.80 17.81 -51.09
C THR A 556 -5.23 18.12 -51.51
N LEU A 557 -5.86 19.07 -50.82
CA LEU A 557 -7.10 19.68 -51.31
C LEU A 557 -6.80 20.50 -52.58
N PRO A 558 -7.71 20.56 -53.56
CA PRO A 558 -7.52 21.37 -54.75
C PRO A 558 -7.48 22.85 -54.38
N THR A 559 -6.70 23.63 -55.13
CA THR A 559 -6.82 25.09 -55.09
C THR A 559 -8.20 25.53 -55.61
N GLU A 560 -8.63 26.73 -55.25
CA GLU A 560 -9.89 27.29 -55.77
C GLU A 560 -9.91 27.32 -57.30
N ALA A 561 -8.78 27.70 -57.91
CA ALA A 561 -8.62 27.69 -59.37
C ALA A 561 -8.76 26.28 -59.98
N GLN A 562 -8.14 25.26 -59.38
CA GLN A 562 -8.26 23.87 -59.84
C GLN A 562 -9.69 23.36 -59.69
N TRP A 563 -10.35 23.66 -58.56
CA TRP A 563 -11.72 23.27 -58.31
C TRP A 563 -12.69 23.92 -59.31
N GLU A 564 -12.60 25.23 -59.51
CA GLU A 564 -13.50 25.94 -60.44
C GLU A 564 -13.24 25.52 -61.89
N TYR A 565 -11.98 25.35 -62.30
CA TYR A 565 -11.64 24.82 -63.62
C TYR A 565 -12.27 23.45 -63.86
N ALA A 566 -12.14 22.55 -62.89
CA ALA A 566 -12.70 21.22 -62.94
C ALA A 566 -14.24 21.21 -62.91
N ALA A 567 -14.86 22.05 -62.08
CA ALA A 567 -16.32 22.16 -61.99
C ALA A 567 -16.92 22.68 -63.31
N ARG A 568 -16.27 23.68 -63.92
CA ARG A 568 -16.68 24.24 -65.21
C ARG A 568 -16.50 23.23 -66.34
N ALA A 569 -15.42 22.46 -66.37
CA ALA A 569 -15.11 21.48 -67.41
C ALA A 569 -15.33 22.03 -68.84
N GLY A 570 -14.87 23.26 -69.10
CA GLY A 570 -15.02 23.95 -70.38
C GLY A 570 -16.34 24.70 -70.59
N THR A 571 -17.28 24.63 -69.64
CA THR A 571 -18.53 25.41 -69.70
C THR A 571 -18.33 26.85 -69.24
N THR A 572 -19.10 27.75 -69.85
CA THR A 572 -19.04 29.20 -69.58
C THR A 572 -20.20 29.71 -68.72
N GLY A 573 -21.24 28.89 -68.52
CA GLY A 573 -22.39 29.23 -67.67
C GLY A 573 -22.11 29.06 -66.17
N ALA A 574 -23.10 29.39 -65.34
CA ALA A 574 -23.06 29.16 -63.88
C ALA A 574 -23.13 27.66 -63.52
N HIS A 575 -23.71 26.85 -64.41
CA HIS A 575 -23.83 25.39 -64.26
C HIS A 575 -23.48 24.71 -65.59
N TYR A 576 -22.89 23.51 -65.51
CA TYR A 576 -22.55 22.74 -66.72
C TYR A 576 -23.73 22.01 -67.36
N ALA A 577 -24.85 21.86 -66.65
CA ALA A 577 -26.14 21.41 -67.19
C ALA A 577 -27.30 21.98 -66.33
N THR A 578 -28.52 21.48 -66.53
CA THR A 578 -29.63 21.89 -65.66
C THR A 578 -29.42 21.33 -64.24
N LEU A 579 -29.64 22.16 -63.21
CA LEU A 579 -29.40 21.82 -61.79
C LEU A 579 -29.97 20.45 -61.38
N ASN A 580 -31.17 20.10 -61.82
CA ASN A 580 -31.83 18.82 -61.51
C ASN A 580 -31.10 17.59 -62.06
N GLN A 581 -30.24 17.74 -63.07
CA GLN A 581 -29.48 16.65 -63.68
C GLN A 581 -28.14 16.41 -62.99
N ILE A 582 -27.66 17.36 -62.19
CA ILE A 582 -26.25 17.43 -61.78
C ILE A 582 -26.03 17.72 -60.29
N ALA A 583 -27.08 18.13 -59.57
CA ALA A 583 -26.98 18.43 -58.14
C ALA A 583 -28.28 18.11 -57.39
N TYR A 584 -28.10 17.57 -56.19
CA TYR A 584 -29.16 17.53 -55.18
C TYR A 584 -29.12 18.84 -54.39
N HIS A 585 -30.21 19.60 -54.44
CA HIS A 585 -30.36 20.89 -53.75
C HIS A 585 -31.66 20.87 -52.94
N ALA A 586 -31.97 21.93 -52.17
CA ALA A 586 -33.07 21.96 -51.20
C ALA A 586 -34.40 21.35 -51.69
N ASN A 587 -34.74 21.54 -52.97
CA ASN A 587 -36.00 21.03 -53.56
C ASN A 587 -35.94 19.55 -54.00
N THR A 588 -34.77 19.03 -54.37
CA THR A 588 -34.60 17.67 -54.90
C THR A 588 -33.95 16.71 -53.91
N ALA A 589 -33.18 17.22 -52.95
CA ALA A 589 -32.44 16.46 -51.95
C ALA A 589 -33.36 15.73 -50.98
N ARG A 590 -34.55 16.28 -50.69
CA ARG A 590 -35.53 15.71 -49.73
C ARG A 590 -34.93 15.48 -48.33
N GLU A 591 -34.21 16.49 -47.83
CA GLU A 591 -33.61 16.53 -46.47
C GLU A 591 -32.61 15.37 -46.17
N ARG A 592 -31.90 14.91 -47.21
CA ARG A 592 -30.85 13.89 -47.11
C ARG A 592 -29.74 14.09 -48.14
N THR A 593 -28.58 13.53 -47.85
CA THR A 593 -27.52 13.24 -48.83
C THR A 593 -27.93 12.04 -49.69
N HIS A 594 -27.32 11.90 -50.87
CA HIS A 594 -27.52 10.74 -51.75
C HIS A 594 -26.16 10.06 -52.01
N GLY A 595 -26.19 8.86 -52.60
CA GLY A 595 -24.96 8.17 -52.96
C GLY A 595 -24.13 8.98 -53.95
N VAL A 596 -22.81 8.92 -53.83
CA VAL A 596 -21.93 9.60 -54.79
C VAL A 596 -22.14 9.03 -56.19
N GLY A 597 -22.09 9.88 -57.20
CA GLY A 597 -22.20 9.48 -58.60
C GLY A 597 -23.59 9.02 -59.07
N GLU A 598 -24.67 9.38 -58.36
CA GLU A 598 -26.05 9.04 -58.77
C GLU A 598 -26.57 9.93 -59.92
N LEU A 599 -26.04 11.14 -60.08
CA LEU A 599 -26.43 12.12 -61.10
C LEU A 599 -25.43 12.18 -62.27
N ALA A 600 -25.72 13.01 -63.28
CA ALA A 600 -24.87 13.08 -64.47
C ALA A 600 -23.52 13.77 -64.17
N PRO A 601 -22.39 13.24 -64.67
CA PRO A 601 -21.11 13.89 -64.55
C PRO A 601 -21.04 15.15 -65.42
N ASN A 602 -20.03 15.99 -65.18
CA ASN A 602 -19.66 17.04 -66.13
C ASN A 602 -18.90 16.50 -67.35
N ALA A 603 -18.53 17.38 -68.28
CA ALA A 603 -17.85 17.00 -69.52
C ALA A 603 -16.48 16.32 -69.32
N TRP A 604 -15.89 16.38 -68.11
CA TRP A 604 -14.64 15.72 -67.74
C TRP A 604 -14.85 14.47 -66.88
N GLY A 605 -16.09 14.00 -66.76
CA GLY A 605 -16.40 12.75 -66.04
C GLY A 605 -16.39 12.89 -64.52
N LEU A 606 -16.41 14.11 -63.98
CA LEU A 606 -16.47 14.39 -62.54
C LEU A 606 -17.93 14.48 -62.07
N TYR A 607 -18.23 13.92 -60.91
CA TYR A 607 -19.57 13.85 -60.34
C TYR A 607 -19.73 14.83 -59.17
N ASP A 608 -20.99 15.18 -58.88
CA ASP A 608 -21.40 15.89 -57.66
C ASP A 608 -20.76 17.28 -57.42
N MET A 609 -20.14 17.86 -58.46
CA MET A 609 -19.38 19.12 -58.38
C MET A 609 -20.20 20.34 -57.94
N HIS A 610 -21.54 20.31 -58.12
CA HIS A 610 -22.46 21.38 -57.73
C HIS A 610 -23.30 21.07 -56.47
N GLY A 611 -23.00 19.96 -55.79
CA GLY A 611 -23.56 19.65 -54.47
C GLY A 611 -24.39 18.37 -54.42
N ASN A 612 -24.12 17.59 -53.37
CA ASN A 612 -24.82 16.36 -53.00
C ASN A 612 -25.12 16.32 -51.47
N VAL A 613 -24.81 17.41 -50.77
CA VAL A 613 -24.94 17.50 -49.31
C VAL A 613 -25.95 18.58 -48.94
N TRP A 614 -26.86 18.22 -48.03
CA TRP A 614 -27.91 19.08 -47.48
C TRP A 614 -27.40 19.91 -46.31
#